data_AF-A0A388Q3A8-F1
#
_entry.id   AF-A0A388Q3A8-F1
#
_cell.length_a   1.000
_cell.length_b   1.000
_cell.length_c   1.000
_cell.angle_alpha   90.00
_cell.angle_beta   90.00
_cell.angle_gamma   90.00
#
_symmetry.space_group_name_H-M   'P 1'
#
loop_
_entity.id
_entity.type
_entity.pdbx_description
1 polymer ?
#
loop_
_entity_poly.entity_id
_entity_poly.type
_entity_poly.pdbx_seq_one_letter_code
_entity_poly.pdbx_strand_id
1 'polypeptide(L)'
;MYFDKDKQQFNAKRFKIETLTLNTKFQFIKEGEGNYLEWVTSNGTPVVKLKTGKKKYLPSEQIINLEDVVDVMGWKAIGTKLCDKDLLEISLLNEESEEDKQAD
;
A
#
# COMPACT_ATOMS: atom_id res chain seq x y z
N MET A 1 2.06 -0.46 1.11
CA MET A 1 2.58 0.71 0.39
C MET A 1 4.03 0.93 0.77
N TYR A 2 4.89 1.26 -0.19
CA TYR A 2 6.31 1.45 0.06
C TYR A 2 6.87 2.59 -0.78
N PHE A 3 7.95 3.20 -0.31
CA PHE A 3 8.65 4.25 -1.02
C PHE A 3 9.72 3.68 -1.95
N ASP A 4 9.71 4.09 -3.22
CA ASP A 4 10.78 3.85 -4.19
C ASP A 4 11.63 5.12 -4.28
N LYS A 5 12.83 5.07 -3.69
CA LYS A 5 13.78 6.20 -3.62
C LYS A 5 14.26 6.61 -5.01
N ASP A 6 14.52 5.66 -5.88
CA ASP A 6 14.99 5.92 -7.25
C ASP A 6 13.93 6.73 -8.03
N LYS A 7 12.65 6.34 -7.90
CA LYS A 7 11.54 7.04 -8.55
C LYS A 7 10.95 8.22 -7.77
N GLN A 8 11.37 8.43 -6.52
CA GLN A 8 10.82 9.46 -5.63
C GLN A 8 9.28 9.39 -5.50
N GLN A 9 8.72 8.18 -5.35
CA GLN A 9 7.28 7.96 -5.30
C GLN A 9 6.88 6.83 -4.33
N PHE A 10 5.64 6.85 -3.88
CA PHE A 10 5.03 5.73 -3.16
C PHE A 10 4.25 4.83 -4.11
N ASN A 11 4.42 3.51 -3.94
CA ASN A 11 3.68 2.49 -4.68
C ASN A 11 2.78 1.70 -3.72
N ALA A 12 1.56 1.39 -4.15
CA ALA A 12 0.71 0.37 -3.55
C ALA A 12 0.86 -0.95 -4.30
N LYS A 13 0.87 -2.02 -3.52
CA LYS A 13 0.98 -3.37 -4.01
C LYS A 13 0.01 -4.24 -3.23
N ARG A 14 -0.99 -4.79 -3.93
CA ARG A 14 -1.90 -5.81 -3.43
C ARG A 14 -1.42 -7.16 -3.97
N PHE A 15 -1.25 -8.15 -3.10
CA PHE A 15 -0.80 -9.49 -3.48
C PHE A 15 -1.32 -10.51 -2.46
N LYS A 16 -1.46 -11.76 -2.88
CA LYS A 16 -1.73 -12.89 -1.98
C LYS A 16 -0.41 -13.55 -1.59
N ILE A 17 -0.35 -14.08 -0.38
CA ILE A 17 0.79 -14.88 0.07
C ILE A 17 0.59 -16.29 -0.48
N GLU A 18 1.49 -16.75 -1.34
CA GLU A 18 1.37 -18.02 -2.09
C GLU A 18 2.37 -19.10 -1.63
N THR A 19 3.00 -18.95 -0.46
CA THR A 19 3.99 -19.90 0.05
C THR A 19 3.48 -20.71 1.24
N LEU A 20 3.83 -22.00 1.26
CA LEU A 20 3.62 -22.91 2.39
C LEU A 20 4.91 -23.12 3.19
N THR A 21 6.03 -22.50 2.80
CA THR A 21 7.31 -22.67 3.50
C THR A 21 7.36 -21.83 4.77
N LEU A 22 7.56 -22.51 5.90
CA LEU A 22 7.82 -21.85 7.18
C LEU A 22 9.29 -21.41 7.26
N ASN A 23 9.56 -20.38 8.06
CA ASN A 23 10.92 -19.88 8.34
C ASN A 23 11.71 -19.37 7.12
N THR A 24 11.05 -19.12 5.98
CA THR A 24 11.67 -18.48 4.81
C THR A 24 11.27 -17.02 4.74
N LYS A 25 12.23 -16.12 4.67
CA LYS A 25 11.98 -14.68 4.51
C LYS A 25 11.89 -14.33 3.03
N PHE A 26 10.91 -13.53 2.66
CA PHE A 26 10.72 -13.03 1.30
C PHE A 26 10.65 -11.50 1.31
N GLN A 27 11.37 -10.88 0.37
CA GLN A 27 11.25 -9.45 0.11
C GLN A 27 10.10 -9.21 -0.86
N PHE A 28 9.19 -8.30 -0.51
CA PHE A 28 8.02 -7.97 -1.31
C PHE A 28 7.99 -6.49 -1.75
N ILE A 29 9.02 -5.72 -1.43
CA ILE A 29 9.25 -4.40 -2.00
C ILE A 29 10.46 -4.47 -2.93
N LYS A 30 10.54 -3.58 -3.92
CA LYS A 30 11.69 -3.48 -4.81
C LYS A 30 12.97 -3.26 -3.99
N GLU A 31 13.99 -4.07 -4.23
CA GLU A 31 15.31 -3.86 -3.63
C GLU A 31 15.93 -2.54 -4.13
N GLY A 32 16.60 -1.82 -3.23
CA GLY A 32 17.23 -0.55 -3.55
C GLY A 32 17.56 0.26 -2.31
N GLU A 33 18.66 0.99 -2.36
CA GLU A 33 19.08 1.86 -1.26
C GLU A 33 18.03 2.95 -1.01
N GLY A 34 17.59 3.07 0.24
CA GLY A 34 16.59 4.05 0.65
C GLY A 34 15.14 3.70 0.31
N ASN A 35 14.87 2.54 -0.29
CA ASN A 35 13.51 2.01 -0.36
C ASN A 35 13.08 1.53 1.04
N TYR A 36 11.85 1.82 1.43
CA TYR A 36 11.34 1.40 2.73
C TYR A 36 9.83 1.19 2.72
N LEU A 37 9.35 0.36 3.64
CA LEU A 37 7.92 0.09 3.82
C LEU A 37 7.30 1.20 4.67
N GLU A 38 6.25 1.84 4.15
CA GLU A 38 5.57 2.95 4.82
C GLU A 38 4.33 2.46 5.57
N TRP A 39 3.52 1.62 4.93
CA TRP A 39 2.21 1.23 5.47
C TRP A 39 1.76 -0.14 4.96
N VAL A 40 1.05 -0.90 5.79
CA VAL A 40 0.49 -2.23 5.46
C VAL A 40 -0.88 -2.44 6.09
N THR A 41 -1.68 -3.28 5.46
CA THR A 41 -2.96 -3.76 5.99
C THR A 41 -3.25 -5.17 5.45
N SER A 42 -4.06 -5.94 6.17
CA SER A 42 -4.68 -7.20 5.71
C SER A 42 -6.07 -7.01 5.12
N ASN A 43 -6.66 -5.82 5.24
CA ASN A 43 -8.01 -5.54 4.74
C ASN A 43 -8.07 -5.79 3.22
N GLY A 44 -9.04 -6.60 2.78
CA GLY A 44 -9.24 -6.99 1.38
C GLY A 44 -9.69 -5.84 0.47
N THR A 45 -10.48 -4.92 1.02
CA THR A 45 -11.07 -3.76 0.33
C THR A 45 -10.71 -2.44 1.02
N PRO A 46 -9.41 -2.09 1.12
CA PRO A 46 -8.98 -0.96 1.95
C PRO A 46 -9.28 0.39 1.28
N VAL A 47 -10.00 1.24 1.99
CA VAL A 47 -10.24 2.65 1.66
C VAL A 47 -9.31 3.50 2.50
N VAL A 48 -8.40 4.21 1.85
CA VAL A 48 -7.36 4.99 2.53
C VAL A 48 -7.52 6.48 2.27
N LYS A 49 -7.21 7.28 3.28
CA LYS A 49 -7.03 8.72 3.15
C LYS A 49 -5.54 9.03 3.02
N LEU A 50 -5.16 9.63 1.88
CA LEU A 50 -3.82 10.15 1.65
C LEU A 50 -3.79 11.64 1.90
N LYS A 51 -2.81 12.09 2.67
CA LYS A 51 -2.48 13.51 2.83
C LYS A 51 -1.14 13.78 2.17
N THR A 52 -1.12 14.62 1.15
CA THR A 52 0.09 14.96 0.39
C THR A 52 0.33 16.47 0.39
N GLY A 53 1.60 16.86 0.32
CA GLY A 53 1.98 18.24 0.08
C GLY A 53 3.28 18.64 0.76
N LYS A 54 3.62 19.91 0.58
CA LYS A 54 4.81 20.51 1.19
C LYS A 54 4.40 21.17 2.51
N LYS A 55 5.21 21.01 3.56
CA LYS A 55 4.97 21.56 4.91
C LYS A 55 4.59 23.06 4.96
N LYS A 56 4.96 23.85 3.95
CA LYS A 56 4.66 25.29 3.86
C LYS A 56 3.24 25.61 3.36
N TYR A 57 2.56 24.66 2.71
CA TYR A 57 1.25 24.87 2.09
C TYR A 57 0.20 24.00 2.76
N LEU A 58 -1.07 24.37 2.59
CA LEU A 58 -2.18 23.53 3.02
C LEU A 58 -2.10 22.19 2.27
N PRO A 59 -2.06 21.04 2.98
CA PRO A 59 -1.98 19.74 2.34
C PRO A 59 -3.24 19.40 1.53
N SER A 60 -3.07 18.64 0.47
CA SER A 60 -4.16 17.97 -0.25
C SER A 60 -4.56 16.71 0.50
N GLU A 61 -5.86 16.42 0.54
CA GLU A 61 -6.39 15.18 1.09
C GLU A 61 -7.20 14.45 0.02
N GLN A 62 -6.99 13.14 -0.10
CA GLN A 62 -7.61 12.28 -1.11
C GLN A 62 -8.10 11.00 -0.45
N ILE A 63 -9.29 10.53 -0.80
CA ILE A 63 -9.80 9.22 -0.38
C ILE A 63 -9.74 8.28 -1.58
N ILE A 64 -9.11 7.14 -1.40
CA ILE A 64 -8.86 6.16 -2.46
C ILE A 64 -9.32 4.79 -1.99
N ASN A 65 -10.22 4.17 -2.75
CA ASN A 65 -10.45 2.73 -2.66
C ASN A 65 -9.32 2.03 -3.41
N LEU A 66 -8.45 1.31 -2.67
CA LEU A 66 -7.29 0.65 -3.26
C LEU A 66 -7.67 -0.54 -4.13
N GLU A 67 -8.87 -1.09 -3.96
CA GLU A 67 -9.36 -2.16 -4.83
C GLU A 67 -9.58 -1.67 -6.26
N ASP A 68 -10.14 -0.47 -6.41
CA ASP A 68 -10.50 0.09 -7.72
C ASP A 68 -9.28 0.54 -8.53
N VAL A 69 -8.16 0.82 -7.87
CA VAL A 69 -6.96 1.42 -8.52
C VAL A 69 -5.73 0.53 -8.51
N VAL A 70 -5.73 -0.55 -7.72
CA VAL A 70 -4.61 -1.51 -7.66
C VAL A 70 -5.14 -2.93 -7.77
N ASP A 71 -4.84 -3.59 -8.88
CA ASP A 71 -5.14 -5.01 -9.01
C ASP A 71 -4.27 -5.88 -8.09
N VAL A 72 -4.78 -7.07 -7.79
CA VAL A 72 -3.98 -8.11 -7.12
C VAL A 72 -2.90 -8.58 -8.09
N MET A 73 -1.65 -8.32 -7.75
CA MET A 73 -0.46 -8.66 -8.53
C MET A 73 0.35 -9.75 -7.85
N GLY A 74 1.31 -10.32 -8.59
CA GLY A 74 2.29 -11.23 -8.01
C GLY A 74 3.16 -10.54 -6.95
N TRP A 75 3.57 -11.30 -5.93
CA TRP A 75 4.36 -10.78 -4.80
C TRP A 75 5.76 -10.27 -5.18
N LYS A 76 6.22 -10.42 -6.43
CA LYS A 76 7.44 -9.81 -6.98
C LYS A 76 7.20 -8.54 -7.79
N ALA A 77 5.95 -8.17 -8.07
CA ALA A 77 5.63 -6.97 -8.86
C ALA A 77 6.02 -5.68 -8.15
N ILE A 78 6.19 -4.59 -8.91
CA ILE A 78 6.51 -3.26 -8.34
C ILE A 78 5.26 -2.64 -7.70
N GLY A 79 4.07 -2.91 -8.24
CA GLY A 79 2.83 -2.27 -7.81
C GLY A 79 2.49 -1.01 -8.62
N THR A 80 1.44 -0.32 -8.20
CA THR A 80 0.91 0.89 -8.83
C THR A 80 1.36 2.14 -8.08
N LYS A 81 1.76 3.18 -8.80
CA LYS A 81 2.08 4.49 -8.19
C LYS A 81 0.83 5.07 -7.53
N LEU A 82 0.93 5.51 -6.27
CA LEU A 82 -0.14 6.22 -5.57
C LEU A 82 0.10 7.73 -5.52
N CYS A 83 1.30 8.15 -5.10
CA CYS A 83 1.65 9.55 -4.97
C CYS A 83 3.16 9.76 -5.11
N ASP A 84 3.58 11.01 -5.27
CA ASP A 84 4.98 11.38 -5.23
C ASP A 84 5.53 11.34 -3.79
N LYS A 85 6.81 11.66 -3.61
CA LYS A 85 7.50 11.66 -2.30
C LYS A 85 6.96 12.62 -1.23
N ASP A 86 5.93 13.39 -1.54
CA ASP A 86 5.37 14.42 -0.66
C ASP A 86 4.21 13.91 0.20
N LEU A 87 4.11 12.59 0.36
CA LEU A 87 3.24 11.97 1.35
C LEU A 87 3.56 12.48 2.76
N LEU A 88 2.52 12.91 3.47
CA LEU A 88 2.58 13.35 4.85
C LEU A 88 1.94 12.34 5.79
N GLU A 89 0.84 11.71 5.37
CA GLU A 89 0.06 10.78 6.20
C GLU A 89 -0.76 9.81 5.34
N ILE A 90 -0.89 8.57 5.83
CA ILE A 90 -1.84 7.56 5.34
C ILE A 90 -2.69 7.10 6.53
N SER A 91 -4.02 7.12 6.37
CA SER A 91 -4.94 6.52 7.34
C SER A 91 -5.93 5.59 6.66
N LEU A 92 -6.27 4.48 7.33
CA LEU A 92 -7.33 3.57 6.91
C LEU A 92 -8.67 4.15 7.38
N LEU A 93 -9.66 4.24 6.49
CA LEU A 93 -10.97 4.80 6.79
C LEU A 93 -12.03 3.74 7.08
N ASN A 94 -11.85 2.52 6.59
CA ASN A 94 -12.72 1.39 6.86
C ASN A 94 -11.97 0.31 7.62
N GLU A 95 -12.48 -0.06 8.79
CA GLU A 95 -12.06 -1.29 9.46
C GLU A 95 -12.62 -2.50 8.69
N GLU A 96 -11.95 -3.65 8.79
CA GLU A 96 -12.40 -4.90 8.18
C GLU A 96 -13.88 -5.13 8.55
N SER A 97 -14.79 -5.04 7.58
CA SER A 97 -16.17 -5.49 7.78
C SER A 97 -16.13 -7.00 8.00
N GLU A 98 -16.71 -7.48 9.10
CA GLU A 98 -16.82 -8.91 9.45
C GLU A 98 -17.70 -9.72 8.47
N GLU A 99 -17.94 -9.26 7.25
CA GLU A 99 -18.89 -9.85 6.30
C GLU A 99 -18.36 -11.13 5.62
N ASP A 100 -17.09 -11.50 5.80
CA ASP A 100 -16.53 -12.79 5.34
C ASP A 100 -16.58 -13.93 6.39
N LYS A 101 -17.25 -13.73 7.54
CA LYS A 101 -17.49 -14.84 8.51
C LYS A 101 -18.77 -15.63 8.28
N GLN A 102 -19.53 -15.37 7.21
CA GLN A 102 -20.77 -16.09 6.96
C GLN A 102 -20.99 -16.40 5.47
N ALA A 103 -20.32 -17.45 5.00
CA ALA A 103 -20.82 -18.28 3.93
C ALA A 103 -20.69 -19.75 4.38
N ASP A 104 -21.84 -20.40 4.53
CA ASP A 104 -22.06 -21.82 4.85
C ASP A 104 -21.21 -22.81 4.03
#